data_AF-A0A8J3SWU9-F1
#
_entry.id   AF-A0A8J3SWU9-F1
#
_cell.length_a   1.000
_cell.length_b   1.000
_cell.length_c   1.000
_cell.angle_alpha   90.00
_cell.angle_beta   90.00
_cell.angle_gamma   90.00
#
_symmetry.space_group_name_H-M   'P 1'
#
loop_
_entity.id
_entity.type
_entity.pdbx_description
1 polymer ?
#
loop_
_entity_poly.entity_id
_entity_poly.type
_entity_poly.pdbx_seq_one_letter_code
_entity_poly.pdbx_strand_id
1 'polypeptide(L)'
;MTGGCGATGGTAFTAAAITTGESRAPAAAVATGESRALVEVSGEQYRILTGQCRYADTAGLRERCTHAVGRDYRVGERNDALDCRTYSGVGVCGPLPLSERERRCVTEAVAGGQTARRAEVECYVFS
;
A
#
# COMPACT_ATOMS: atom_id res chain seq x y z
N MET A 1 -42.89 31.26 -7.63
CA MET A 1 -43.28 32.68 -7.58
C MET A 1 -42.49 33.34 -6.46
N THR A 2 -41.92 34.51 -6.74
CA THR A 2 -41.25 35.49 -5.82
C THR A 2 -40.02 35.00 -5.05
N GLY A 3 -38.84 35.63 -5.08
CA GLY A 3 -38.32 36.89 -5.66
C GLY A 3 -36.77 36.80 -5.72
N GLY A 4 -36.09 37.45 -6.66
CA GLY A 4 -35.73 38.89 -6.64
C GLY A 4 -34.32 39.05 -6.03
N CYS A 5 -33.25 39.21 -6.80
CA CYS A 5 -32.66 40.50 -7.23
C CYS A 5 -32.49 41.47 -6.04
N GLY A 6 -31.34 42.03 -5.68
CA GLY A 6 -30.02 42.21 -6.29
C GLY A 6 -29.31 43.34 -5.49
N ALA A 7 -28.20 43.86 -6.03
CA ALA A 7 -27.48 45.09 -5.60
C ALA A 7 -26.60 44.95 -4.34
N THR A 8 -25.43 45.58 -4.16
CA THR A 8 -24.64 46.58 -4.91
C THR A 8 -23.40 46.89 -4.06
N GLY A 9 -22.27 47.19 -4.70
CA GLY A 9 -21.23 48.09 -4.18
C GLY A 9 -20.37 47.54 -3.03
N GLY A 10 -19.14 47.97 -2.85
CA GLY A 10 -18.39 49.04 -3.48
C GLY A 10 -16.95 48.94 -2.99
N THR A 11 -16.04 49.41 -3.84
CA THR A 11 -14.60 49.53 -3.64
C THR A 11 -14.25 50.39 -2.42
N ALA A 12 -13.26 50.00 -1.61
CA ALA A 12 -12.25 50.93 -1.07
C ALA A 12 -11.04 50.18 -0.49
N PHE A 13 -9.88 50.58 -0.98
CA PHE A 13 -8.52 50.22 -0.58
C PHE A 13 -8.14 50.79 0.80
N THR A 14 -7.35 50.04 1.59
CA THR A 14 -6.17 50.50 2.37
C THR A 14 -5.52 49.24 2.98
N ALA A 15 -4.36 48.77 2.51
CA ALA A 15 -2.98 49.22 2.78
C ALA A 15 -2.39 48.69 4.10
N ALA A 16 -1.34 47.86 3.91
CA ALA A 16 -0.15 47.65 4.75
C ALA A 16 -0.24 46.87 6.08
N ALA A 17 0.27 45.64 6.04
CA ALA A 17 1.32 45.19 6.95
C ALA A 17 2.19 44.14 6.24
N ILE A 18 3.27 44.63 5.64
CA ILE A 18 4.40 43.83 5.17
C ILE A 18 5.09 43.27 6.43
N THR A 19 4.85 41.99 6.74
CA THR A 19 5.77 41.22 7.57
C THR A 19 6.69 40.46 6.63
N THR A 20 7.93 40.90 6.59
CA THR A 20 9.09 40.21 6.03
C THR A 20 9.21 38.84 6.72
N GLY A 21 8.53 37.85 6.17
CA GLY A 21 8.76 36.44 6.45
C GLY A 21 9.78 35.94 5.43
N GLU A 22 11.02 35.80 5.88
CA GLU A 22 12.12 35.19 5.17
C GLU A 22 11.73 33.74 4.83
N SER A 23 11.08 33.54 3.68
CA SER A 23 10.81 32.24 3.10
C SER A 23 12.13 31.67 2.61
N ARG A 24 12.93 31.23 3.57
CA ARG A 24 14.06 30.36 3.37
C ARG A 24 13.51 29.13 2.67
N ALA A 25 13.73 29.07 1.36
CA ALA A 25 13.48 27.90 0.55
C ALA A 25 14.02 26.68 1.32
N PRO A 26 13.23 25.60 1.49
CA PRO A 26 13.83 24.36 1.92
C PRO A 26 14.88 24.02 0.87
N ALA A 27 16.14 24.10 1.33
CA ALA A 27 17.29 23.59 0.65
C ALA A 27 16.96 22.18 0.16
N ALA A 28 17.23 21.96 -1.13
CA ALA A 28 17.52 20.67 -1.74
C ALA A 28 16.84 19.50 -1.02
N ALA A 29 15.67 19.10 -1.53
CA ALA A 29 15.32 17.69 -1.49
C ALA A 29 16.47 16.95 -2.17
N VAL A 30 17.42 16.49 -1.36
CA VAL A 30 18.36 15.44 -1.72
C VAL A 30 17.47 14.30 -2.19
N ALA A 31 17.40 14.16 -3.50
CA ALA A 31 17.07 12.89 -4.13
C ALA A 31 18.26 11.99 -3.82
N THR A 32 18.38 11.58 -2.56
CA THR A 32 19.02 10.32 -2.24
C THR A 32 18.13 9.33 -2.96
N GLY A 33 18.52 8.97 -4.17
CA GLY A 33 18.25 7.65 -4.69
C GLY A 33 18.89 6.67 -3.72
N GLU A 34 18.29 6.54 -2.53
CA GLU A 34 18.38 5.33 -1.75
C GLU A 34 17.62 4.35 -2.63
N SER A 35 18.35 3.79 -3.59
CA SER A 35 17.98 2.59 -4.31
C SER A 35 17.52 1.65 -3.22
N ARG A 36 16.21 1.59 -2.97
CA ARG A 36 15.64 0.91 -1.80
C ARG A 36 16.26 -0.46 -1.83
N ALA A 37 17.15 -0.72 -0.88
CA ALA A 37 17.98 -1.91 -0.96
C ALA A 37 17.01 -3.08 -1.00
N LEU A 38 17.06 -3.84 -2.10
CA LEU A 38 16.23 -5.02 -2.27
C LEU A 38 16.36 -5.87 -1.03
N VAL A 39 15.23 -6.27 -0.46
CA VAL A 39 15.21 -7.13 0.72
C VAL A 39 15.77 -8.48 0.29
N GLU A 40 16.89 -8.87 0.87
CA GLU A 40 17.44 -10.21 0.64
C GLU A 40 16.52 -11.25 1.25
N VAL A 41 16.32 -12.35 0.52
CA VAL A 41 15.55 -13.50 0.97
C VAL A 41 16.21 -14.77 0.43
N SER A 42 16.03 -15.90 1.11
CA SER A 42 16.52 -17.17 0.58
C SER A 42 15.76 -17.56 -0.70
N GLY A 43 16.37 -18.40 -1.55
CA GLY A 43 15.71 -18.88 -2.77
C GLY A 43 14.38 -19.62 -2.51
N GLU A 44 14.22 -20.24 -1.35
CA GLU A 44 12.93 -20.81 -0.93
C GLU A 44 11.88 -19.74 -0.63
N GLN A 45 12.24 -18.71 0.14
CA GLN A 45 11.34 -17.59 0.44
C GLN A 45 10.92 -16.83 -0.82
N TYR A 46 11.86 -16.61 -1.74
CA TYR A 46 11.56 -15.98 -3.03
C TYR A 46 10.56 -16.80 -3.85
N ARG A 47 10.67 -18.14 -3.81
CA ARG A 47 9.69 -19.04 -4.45
C ARG A 47 8.32 -18.97 -3.79
N ILE A 48 8.25 -18.83 -2.47
CA ILE A 48 6.97 -18.64 -1.76
C ILE A 48 6.35 -17.28 -2.14
N LEU A 49 7.13 -16.20 -2.09
CA LEU A 49 6.71 -14.86 -2.49
C LEU A 49 6.19 -14.79 -3.93
N THR A 50 6.87 -15.47 -4.86
CA THR A 50 6.40 -15.53 -6.25
C THR A 50 5.22 -16.48 -6.39
N GLY A 51 5.23 -17.60 -5.65
CA GLY A 51 4.19 -18.63 -5.68
C GLY A 51 2.85 -18.13 -5.17
N GLN A 52 2.83 -17.28 -4.14
CA GLN A 52 1.60 -16.71 -3.59
C GLN A 52 0.90 -15.79 -4.60
N CYS A 53 1.61 -15.21 -5.57
CA CYS A 53 1.01 -14.37 -6.60
C CYS A 53 0.01 -15.12 -7.48
N ARG A 54 0.06 -16.46 -7.55
CA ARG A 54 -0.91 -17.26 -8.33
C ARG A 54 -2.34 -17.14 -7.81
N TYR A 55 -2.49 -16.90 -6.50
CA TYR A 55 -3.77 -16.84 -5.82
C TYR A 55 -4.46 -15.49 -5.95
N ALA A 56 -3.75 -14.43 -6.37
CA ALA A 56 -4.36 -13.13 -6.53
C ALA A 56 -5.55 -13.18 -7.50
N ASP A 57 -6.69 -12.61 -7.10
CA ASP A 57 -7.98 -12.70 -7.79
C ASP A 57 -7.93 -12.48 -9.32
N THR A 58 -7.35 -11.35 -9.77
CA THR A 58 -7.36 -10.94 -11.19
C THR A 58 -5.99 -11.02 -11.85
N ALA A 59 -5.92 -11.17 -13.17
CA ALA A 59 -4.65 -11.19 -13.93
C ALA A 59 -3.78 -9.95 -13.64
N GLY A 60 -4.39 -8.76 -13.58
CA GLY A 60 -3.68 -7.53 -13.22
C GLY A 60 -3.14 -7.52 -11.79
N LEU A 61 -3.82 -8.16 -10.82
CA LEU A 61 -3.25 -8.32 -9.47
C LEU A 61 -2.08 -9.32 -9.46
N ARG A 62 -2.16 -10.40 -10.24
CA ARG A 62 -1.06 -11.37 -10.39
C ARG A 62 0.19 -10.70 -10.95
N GLU A 63 0.05 -9.92 -12.01
CA GLU A 63 1.17 -9.17 -12.61
C GLU A 63 1.77 -8.16 -11.63
N ARG A 64 0.92 -7.37 -10.95
CA ARG A 64 1.37 -6.43 -9.92
C ARG A 64 2.11 -7.11 -8.78
N CYS A 65 1.62 -8.28 -8.34
CA CYS A 65 2.27 -9.09 -7.31
C CYS A 65 3.66 -9.53 -7.76
N THR A 66 3.78 -10.16 -8.93
CA THR A 66 5.08 -10.64 -9.44
C THR A 66 6.06 -9.48 -9.66
N HIS A 67 5.58 -8.35 -10.17
CA HIS A 67 6.40 -7.15 -10.34
C HIS A 67 6.85 -6.56 -9.00
N ALA A 68 5.97 -6.52 -7.99
CA ALA A 68 6.34 -6.08 -6.64
C ALA A 68 7.40 -7.00 -6.04
N VAL A 69 7.26 -8.32 -6.19
CA VAL A 69 8.25 -9.29 -5.69
C VAL A 69 9.63 -9.04 -6.33
N GLY A 70 9.71 -8.88 -7.65
CA GLY A 70 10.98 -8.63 -8.34
C GLY A 70 11.57 -7.23 -8.09
N ARG A 71 10.74 -6.24 -7.71
CA ARG A 71 11.18 -4.88 -7.38
C ARG A 71 11.63 -4.73 -5.93
N ASP A 72 11.08 -5.52 -5.02
CA ASP A 72 11.27 -5.33 -3.58
C ASP A 72 12.20 -6.38 -2.96
N TYR A 73 12.38 -7.54 -3.61
CA TYR A 73 13.16 -8.66 -3.08
C TYR A 73 14.25 -9.14 -4.04
N ARG A 74 15.35 -9.65 -3.47
CA ARG A 74 16.40 -10.36 -4.22
C ARG A 74 16.76 -11.67 -3.53
N VAL A 75 17.18 -12.66 -4.31
CA VAL A 75 17.71 -13.91 -3.77
C VAL A 75 19.09 -13.66 -3.17
N GLY A 76 19.27 -14.00 -1.90
CA GLY A 76 20.49 -13.86 -1.14
C GLY A 76 20.41 -14.70 0.13
N GLU A 77 20.76 -14.10 1.27
CA GLU A 77 20.68 -14.77 2.57
C GLU A 77 19.24 -14.96 3.05
N ARG A 78 19.05 -15.95 3.93
CA ARG A 78 17.75 -16.17 4.58
C ARG A 78 17.42 -14.97 5.46
N ASN A 79 16.28 -14.36 5.19
CA ASN A 79 15.75 -13.29 6.01
C ASN A 79 14.69 -13.79 6.99
N ASP A 80 15.07 -13.91 8.26
CA ASP A 80 14.16 -14.34 9.32
C ASP A 80 13.21 -13.24 9.82
N ALA A 81 13.41 -11.99 9.38
CA ALA A 81 12.48 -10.89 9.65
C ALA A 81 11.28 -10.90 8.69
N LEU A 82 11.30 -11.73 7.64
CA LEU A 82 10.16 -11.92 6.76
C LEU A 82 9.12 -12.81 7.44
N ASP A 83 7.91 -12.28 7.67
CA ASP A 83 6.78 -13.06 8.21
C ASP A 83 6.30 -14.07 7.17
N CYS A 84 6.93 -15.24 7.15
CA CYS A 84 6.52 -16.40 6.37
C CYS A 84 5.70 -17.35 7.23
N ARG A 85 4.47 -17.64 6.79
CA ARG A 85 3.54 -18.53 7.48
C ARG A 85 2.86 -19.46 6.51
N THR A 86 2.52 -20.65 7.00
CA THR A 86 1.77 -21.65 6.23
C THR A 86 0.43 -21.90 6.89
N TYR A 87 -0.65 -21.67 6.15
CA TYR A 87 -2.00 -22.01 6.57
C TYR A 87 -2.59 -22.98 5.56
N SER A 88 -3.16 -24.09 6.03
CA SER A 88 -3.83 -25.09 5.18
C SER A 88 -2.97 -25.59 3.99
N GLY A 89 -1.66 -25.73 4.19
CA GLY A 89 -0.71 -26.18 3.16
C GLY A 89 -0.29 -25.10 2.16
N VAL A 90 -0.76 -23.86 2.31
CA VAL A 90 -0.35 -22.71 1.50
C VAL A 90 0.62 -21.84 2.30
N GLY A 91 1.86 -21.78 1.83
CA GLY A 91 2.87 -20.85 2.33
C GLY A 91 2.65 -19.46 1.75
N VAL A 92 2.67 -18.45 2.62
CA VAL A 92 2.67 -17.04 2.24
C VAL A 92 3.78 -16.32 3.01
N CYS A 93 4.36 -15.31 2.40
CA CYS A 93 5.35 -14.45 3.02
C CYS A 93 4.97 -12.99 2.83
N GLY A 94 5.08 -12.20 3.90
CA GLY A 94 4.88 -10.75 3.84
C GLY A 94 3.44 -10.31 3.51
N PRO A 95 3.24 -9.07 3.06
CA PRO A 95 1.92 -8.54 2.76
C PRO A 95 1.31 -9.18 1.51
N LEU A 96 0.00 -9.43 1.55
CA LEU A 96 -0.76 -9.96 0.42
C LEU A 96 -1.48 -8.83 -0.32
N PRO A 97 -1.43 -8.79 -1.67
CA PRO A 97 -2.13 -7.77 -2.45
C PRO A 97 -3.63 -8.10 -2.53
N LEU A 98 -4.39 -7.69 -1.51
CA LEU A 98 -5.81 -8.01 -1.40
C LEU A 98 -6.71 -7.14 -2.31
N SER A 99 -7.64 -7.78 -3.02
CA SER A 99 -8.72 -7.14 -3.77
C SER A 99 -9.80 -6.57 -2.83
N GLU A 100 -10.76 -5.80 -3.35
CA GLU A 100 -11.91 -5.34 -2.55
C GLU A 100 -12.76 -6.50 -2.03
N ARG A 101 -12.94 -7.54 -2.85
CA ARG A 101 -13.69 -8.75 -2.47
C ARG A 101 -13.00 -9.50 -1.34
N GLU A 102 -11.69 -9.69 -1.45
CA GLU A 102 -10.87 -10.34 -0.43
C GLU A 102 -10.86 -9.53 0.87
N ARG A 103 -10.71 -8.21 0.81
CA ARG A 103 -10.78 -7.34 2.01
C ARG A 103 -12.11 -7.42 2.73
N ARG A 104 -13.22 -7.54 2.00
CA ARG A 104 -14.54 -7.76 2.61
C ARG A 104 -14.62 -9.12 3.29
N CYS A 105 -14.15 -10.19 2.64
CA CYS A 105 -14.05 -11.52 3.24
C CYS A 105 -13.22 -11.50 4.53
N VAL A 106 -12.08 -10.80 4.54
CA VAL A 106 -11.23 -10.65 5.74
C VAL A 106 -12.01 -9.96 6.86
N THR A 107 -12.74 -8.90 6.55
CA THR A 107 -13.54 -8.16 7.53
C THR A 107 -14.62 -9.05 8.15
N GLU A 108 -15.33 -9.83 7.34
CA GLU A 108 -16.36 -10.77 7.79
C GLU A 108 -15.77 -11.92 8.64
N ALA A 109 -14.65 -12.49 8.20
CA ALA A 109 -13.96 -13.56 8.92
C ALA A 109 -13.43 -13.09 10.28
N VAL A 110 -12.87 -11.87 10.35
CA VAL A 110 -12.41 -11.27 11.60
C VAL A 110 -13.58 -10.96 12.53
N ALA A 111 -14.69 -10.44 12.00
CA ALA A 111 -15.91 -10.23 12.78
C ALA A 111 -16.48 -11.56 13.34
N GLY A 112 -16.29 -12.67 12.62
CA GLY A 112 -16.62 -14.03 13.06
C GLY A 112 -15.63 -14.64 14.07
N GLY A 113 -14.59 -13.91 14.49
CA GLY A 113 -13.63 -14.35 15.51
C GLY A 113 -12.33 -14.96 14.96
N GLN A 114 -12.09 -14.91 13.64
CA GLN A 114 -10.78 -15.28 13.09
C GLN A 114 -9.73 -14.20 13.36
N THR A 115 -8.45 -14.59 13.40
CA THR A 115 -7.36 -13.60 13.41
C THR A 115 -7.23 -12.97 12.04
N ALA A 116 -6.94 -11.66 11.98
CA ALA A 116 -6.77 -10.94 10.71
C ALA A 116 -5.80 -11.66 9.78
N ARG A 117 -4.64 -12.11 10.30
CA ARG A 117 -3.63 -12.79 9.49
C ARG A 117 -4.10 -14.11 8.88
N ARG A 118 -4.88 -14.90 9.63
CA ARG A 118 -5.46 -16.15 9.10
C ARG A 118 -6.51 -15.85 8.05
N ALA A 119 -7.39 -14.88 8.33
CA ALA A 119 -8.43 -14.45 7.42
C ALA A 119 -7.86 -13.91 6.10
N GLU A 120 -6.79 -13.10 6.13
CA GLU A 120 -6.10 -12.61 4.93
C GLU A 120 -5.68 -13.76 4.01
N VAL A 121 -5.07 -14.80 4.58
CA VAL A 121 -4.57 -15.95 3.81
C VAL A 121 -5.71 -16.81 3.28
N GLU A 122 -6.66 -17.16 4.14
CA GLU A 122 -7.81 -17.99 3.73
C GLU A 122 -8.63 -17.28 2.65
N CYS A 123 -8.95 -16.00 2.84
CA CYS A 123 -9.68 -15.23 1.84
C CYS A 123 -8.88 -15.07 0.56
N TYR A 124 -7.58 -14.77 0.62
CA TYR A 124 -6.75 -14.64 -0.59
C TYR A 124 -6.60 -15.95 -1.38
N VAL A 125 -6.69 -17.11 -0.71
CA VAL A 125 -6.59 -18.42 -1.37
C VAL A 125 -7.93 -18.94 -1.89
N PHE A 126 -9.04 -18.63 -1.21
CA PHE A 126 -10.36 -19.23 -1.45
C PHE A 126 -11.45 -18.26 -1.98
N SER A 127 -11.13 -17.00 -2.30
CA SER A 127 -12.10 -15.97 -2.76
C SER A 127 -12.47 -15.95 -4.24
#